data_AF-A0A963KUA7-F1
#
_entry.id   AF-A0A963KUA7-F1
#
_cell.length_a   1.000
_cell.length_b   1.000
_cell.length_c   1.000
_cell.angle_alpha   90.00
_cell.angle_beta   90.00
_cell.angle_gamma   90.00
#
_symmetry.space_group_name_H-M   'P 1'
#
loop_
_entity.id
_entity.type
_entity.pdbx_description
1 polymer ?
#
loop_
_entity_poly.entity_id
_entity_poly.type
_entity_poly.pdbx_seq_one_letter_code
_entity_poly.pdbx_strand_id
1 'polypeptide(L)'
;MRNVAFALAGISAIALMAASAQAQTAGGVTIGGTANQSTTVVGAVNSTAGFLGKSRVRVGSVEDTSIDGNLNQNTFVGGQVGATAGFLGSAETNVGRVEGVDVQGNLNQSTTVLGAVNSTAGFLASAETNIGNVEDTSVDGNLNQSTMVVGAVTNNAGFLGAGRVDIGSVEDSDISGNLNQSTFVGGAVVNTAGFLGKATTEIGKVENASIGGNATQNTTVLGAVTTSGGFLADACTSIGSLGSNC
;
A
#
# COMPACT_ATOMS: atom_id res chain seq x y z
N MET A 1 -25.79 12.37 6.67
CA MET A 1 -24.86 13.37 7.24
C MET A 1 -23.91 13.78 6.13
N ARG A 2 -23.59 15.07 6.01
CA ARG A 2 -22.89 15.66 4.84
C ARG A 2 -21.45 15.17 4.78
N ASN A 3 -21.06 14.58 3.65
CA ASN A 3 -19.68 14.27 3.31
C ASN A 3 -18.91 15.58 3.12
N VAL A 4 -17.79 15.74 3.82
CA VAL A 4 -16.83 16.81 3.56
C VAL A 4 -15.55 16.14 3.10
N ALA A 5 -15.46 15.89 1.80
CA ALA A 5 -14.23 15.46 1.15
C ALA A 5 -13.47 16.71 0.71
N PHE A 6 -12.40 17.08 1.42
CA PHE A 6 -11.40 18.00 0.89
C PHE A 6 -10.24 17.16 0.34
N ALA A 7 -10.32 16.81 -0.93
CA ALA A 7 -9.20 16.26 -1.68
C ALA A 7 -8.88 17.25 -2.80
N LEU A 8 -7.85 18.06 -2.62
CA LEU A 8 -7.22 18.75 -3.75
C LEU A 8 -6.26 17.74 -4.39
N ALA A 9 -6.80 16.75 -5.08
CA ALA A 9 -6.02 15.83 -5.90
C ALA A 9 -5.66 16.55 -7.21
N GLY A 10 -4.52 17.25 -7.21
CA GLY A 10 -3.94 17.76 -8.44
C GLY A 10 -3.36 16.61 -9.24
N ILE A 11 -4.15 16.04 -10.16
CA ILE A 11 -3.61 15.18 -11.22
C ILE A 11 -2.94 16.12 -12.23
N SER A 12 -1.67 16.43 -12.03
CA SER A 12 -0.83 16.97 -13.11
C SER A 12 -0.35 15.80 -13.97
N ALA A 13 -1.27 15.22 -14.75
CA ALA A 13 -0.88 14.43 -15.90
C ALA A 13 -0.38 15.40 -16.97
N ILE A 14 0.90 15.81 -16.88
CA ILE A 14 1.59 16.35 -18.04
C ILE A 14 1.87 15.15 -18.95
N ALA A 15 0.84 14.76 -19.71
CA ALA A 15 1.04 14.00 -20.93
C ALA A 15 1.70 14.97 -21.92
N LEU A 16 3.02 15.09 -21.84
CA LEU A 16 3.79 15.73 -22.92
C LEU A 16 3.61 14.81 -24.14
N MET A 17 2.74 15.23 -25.05
CA MET A 17 2.30 14.42 -26.17
C MET A 17 3.47 13.98 -27.04
N ALA A 18 3.68 12.67 -27.12
CA ALA A 18 4.28 11.99 -28.28
C ALA A 18 3.92 10.49 -28.30
N ALA A 19 2.67 10.11 -28.04
CA ALA A 19 2.05 8.86 -28.53
C ALA A 19 0.60 8.82 -28.04
N SER A 20 -0.31 8.32 -28.87
CA SER A 20 -1.74 8.18 -28.58
C SER A 20 -1.98 7.35 -27.31
N ALA A 21 -2.42 7.98 -26.22
CA ALA A 21 -3.08 7.27 -25.13
C ALA A 21 -4.44 6.80 -25.65
N GLN A 22 -4.51 5.55 -26.12
CA GLN A 22 -5.74 4.91 -26.56
C GLN A 22 -6.51 4.50 -25.31
N ALA A 23 -7.44 5.35 -24.90
CA ALA A 23 -8.37 5.00 -23.84
C ALA A 23 -9.42 4.02 -24.37
N GLN A 24 -9.68 2.98 -23.57
CA GLN A 24 -10.86 2.10 -23.54
C GLN A 24 -10.79 0.80 -24.37
N THR A 25 -10.23 -0.23 -23.72
CA THR A 25 -10.84 -1.56 -23.74
C THR A 25 -10.92 -2.05 -22.29
N ALA A 26 -11.88 -2.90 -21.94
CA ALA A 26 -11.93 -3.55 -20.63
C ALA A 26 -10.68 -4.44 -20.48
N GLY A 27 -9.61 -3.93 -19.87
CA GLY A 27 -8.31 -4.62 -19.82
C GLY A 27 -7.10 -3.71 -19.64
N GLY A 28 -7.15 -2.78 -18.67
CA GLY A 28 -6.01 -1.95 -18.28
C GLY A 28 -5.67 -0.76 -19.18
N VAL A 29 -4.70 0.05 -18.76
CA VAL A 29 -4.18 1.21 -19.50
C VAL A 29 -2.86 0.83 -20.17
N THR A 30 -2.67 1.11 -21.46
CA THR A 30 -1.38 0.90 -22.15
C THR A 30 -0.68 2.24 -22.40
N ILE A 31 0.59 2.33 -22.02
CA ILE A 31 1.45 3.50 -22.20
C ILE A 31 2.64 3.09 -23.09
N GLY A 32 2.67 3.57 -24.33
CA GLY A 32 3.71 3.23 -25.32
C GLY A 32 5.10 3.82 -25.06
N GLY A 33 5.42 4.18 -23.82
CA GLY A 33 6.65 4.86 -23.44
C GLY A 33 6.77 5.02 -21.92
N THR A 34 7.57 5.99 -21.47
CA THR A 34 7.78 6.22 -20.03
C THR A 34 6.56 6.86 -19.37
N ALA A 35 6.06 6.24 -18.31
CA ALA A 35 5.02 6.78 -17.44
C ALA A 35 5.65 7.52 -16.26
N ASN A 36 5.19 8.74 -15.97
CA ASN A 36 5.60 9.51 -14.80
C ASN A 36 4.36 9.92 -14.01
N GLN A 37 4.24 9.45 -12.76
CA GLN A 37 3.17 9.82 -11.85
C GLN A 37 3.76 10.53 -10.63
N SER A 38 3.29 11.73 -10.34
CA SER A 38 3.65 12.47 -9.13
C SER A 38 2.39 12.84 -8.38
N THR A 39 2.27 12.38 -7.15
CA THR A 39 1.10 12.59 -6.30
C THR A 39 1.54 13.23 -4.98
N THR A 40 0.94 14.37 -4.66
CA THR A 40 1.15 15.06 -3.38
C THR A 40 -0.20 15.29 -2.73
N VAL A 41 -0.39 14.71 -1.54
CA VAL A 41 -1.61 14.90 -0.75
C VAL A 41 -1.25 15.33 0.65
N VAL A 42 -1.76 16.48 1.10
CA VAL A 42 -1.50 16.96 2.46
C VAL A 42 -2.32 16.16 3.48
N GLY A 43 -3.55 15.80 3.11
CA GLY A 43 -4.51 15.08 3.96
C GLY A 43 -5.53 14.34 3.11
N ALA A 44 -5.85 13.09 3.46
CA ALA A 44 -7.01 12.38 2.91
C ALA A 44 -7.78 11.68 4.04
N VAL A 45 -9.08 11.89 4.11
CA VAL A 45 -9.93 11.31 5.15
C VAL A 45 -11.14 10.65 4.53
N ASN A 46 -11.40 9.41 4.90
CA ASN A 46 -12.66 8.74 4.63
C ASN A 46 -13.18 8.11 5.93
N SER A 47 -14.47 8.30 6.20
CA SER A 47 -15.11 7.76 7.40
C SER A 47 -16.52 7.32 7.09
N THR A 48 -16.87 6.11 7.52
CA THR A 48 -18.19 5.52 7.26
C THR A 48 -18.76 4.87 8.51
N ALA A 49 -20.07 4.97 8.69
CA ALA A 49 -20.80 4.22 9.71
C ALA A 49 -22.00 3.49 9.09
N GLY A 50 -22.25 2.25 9.50
CA GLY A 50 -23.38 1.47 9.02
C GLY A 50 -23.13 -0.04 9.04
N PHE A 51 -24.18 -0.84 8.83
CA PHE A 51 -24.09 -2.31 8.91
C PHE A 51 -22.99 -2.91 8.01
N LEU A 52 -22.80 -2.35 6.80
CA LEU A 52 -21.76 -2.70 5.82
C LEU A 52 -20.80 -1.53 5.54
N GLY A 53 -20.46 -0.74 6.56
CA GLY A 53 -19.62 0.45 6.35
C GLY A 53 -18.29 0.10 5.67
N LYS A 54 -17.92 0.86 4.63
CA LYS A 54 -16.61 0.72 3.97
C LYS A 54 -15.95 2.08 3.83
N SER A 55 -14.81 2.26 4.48
CA SER A 55 -13.92 3.40 4.26
C SER A 55 -12.75 2.96 3.41
N ARG A 56 -12.44 3.74 2.38
CA ARG A 56 -11.30 3.52 1.52
C ARG A 56 -10.59 4.82 1.21
N VAL A 57 -9.31 4.88 1.48
CA VAL A 57 -8.40 5.96 1.10
C VAL A 57 -7.36 5.36 0.16
N ARG A 58 -7.34 5.81 -1.10
CA ARG A 58 -6.31 5.40 -2.06
C ARG A 58 -5.68 6.64 -2.66
N VAL A 59 -4.36 6.71 -2.63
CA VAL A 59 -3.61 7.88 -3.11
C VAL A 59 -2.41 7.43 -3.92
N GLY A 60 -2.37 7.90 -5.17
CA GLY A 60 -1.20 7.74 -6.03
C GLY A 60 -0.90 6.31 -6.43
N SER A 61 -1.89 5.41 -6.48
CA SER A 61 -1.69 4.05 -6.99
C SER A 61 -1.52 4.03 -8.53
N VAL A 62 -0.85 3.00 -9.04
CA VAL A 62 -0.87 2.56 -10.44
C VAL A 62 -1.36 1.11 -10.45
N GLU A 63 -2.46 0.85 -11.14
CA GLU A 63 -3.13 -0.46 -11.12
C GLU A 63 -3.47 -0.85 -12.56
N ASP A 64 -3.38 -2.13 -12.90
CA ASP A 64 -3.81 -2.71 -14.19
C ASP A 64 -3.26 -1.93 -15.40
N THR A 65 -1.94 -1.75 -15.49
CA THR A 65 -1.32 -0.88 -16.51
C THR A 65 -0.15 -1.59 -17.20
N SER A 66 -0.10 -1.51 -18.52
CA SER A 66 1.04 -1.95 -19.33
C SER A 66 1.85 -0.75 -19.82
N ILE A 67 3.17 -0.78 -19.66
CA ILE A 67 4.08 0.33 -19.88
C ILE A 67 5.28 -0.17 -20.70
N ASP A 68 5.38 0.26 -21.96
CA ASP A 68 6.48 -0.14 -22.85
C ASP A 68 7.83 0.51 -22.48
N GLY A 69 7.82 1.53 -21.62
CA GLY A 69 9.00 2.21 -21.10
C GLY A 69 9.21 2.01 -19.61
N ASN A 70 9.76 3.04 -18.95
CA ASN A 70 9.92 3.02 -17.49
C ASN A 70 8.65 3.53 -16.79
N LEU A 71 8.40 3.07 -15.57
CA LEU A 71 7.44 3.70 -14.67
C LEU A 71 8.20 4.45 -13.57
N ASN A 72 7.95 5.76 -13.44
CA ASN A 72 8.44 6.59 -12.35
C ASN A 72 7.25 7.08 -11.52
N GLN A 73 7.07 6.51 -10.33
CA GLN A 73 6.01 6.86 -9.40
C GLN A 73 6.62 7.57 -8.19
N ASN A 74 6.15 8.77 -7.90
CA ASN A 74 6.50 9.50 -6.69
C ASN A 74 5.24 9.93 -5.94
N THR A 75 5.06 9.42 -4.73
CA THR A 75 3.89 9.69 -3.90
C THR A 75 4.33 10.26 -2.56
N PHE A 76 3.87 11.46 -2.25
CA PHE A 76 4.01 12.08 -0.94
C PHE A 76 2.65 12.25 -0.30
N VAL A 77 2.52 11.80 0.95
CA VAL A 77 1.33 12.03 1.75
C VAL A 77 1.66 12.54 3.15
N GLY A 78 1.11 13.70 3.49
CA GLY A 78 1.27 14.32 4.81
C GLY A 78 0.46 13.65 5.92
N GLY A 79 -0.72 13.12 5.58
CA GLY A 79 -1.59 12.47 6.56
C GLY A 79 -2.78 11.76 5.92
N GLN A 80 -3.16 10.60 6.45
CA GLN A 80 -4.37 9.90 6.02
C GLN A 80 -5.13 9.30 7.19
N VAL A 81 -6.45 9.30 7.07
CA VAL A 81 -7.34 8.68 8.04
C VAL A 81 -8.43 7.89 7.34
N GLY A 82 -8.44 6.57 7.55
CA GLY A 82 -9.55 5.68 7.23
C GLY A 82 -10.27 5.29 8.52
N ALA A 83 -11.60 5.43 8.55
CA ALA A 83 -12.37 5.05 9.74
C ALA A 83 -13.68 4.35 9.38
N THR A 84 -14.01 3.27 10.07
CA THR A 84 -15.29 2.60 9.90
C THR A 84 -15.88 2.07 11.20
N ALA A 85 -17.18 2.27 11.39
CA ALA A 85 -17.93 1.64 12.48
C ALA A 85 -19.14 0.88 11.92
N GLY A 86 -19.25 -0.41 12.18
CA GLY A 86 -20.28 -1.23 11.55
C GLY A 86 -20.21 -2.70 11.92
N PHE A 87 -21.30 -3.46 11.76
CA PHE A 87 -21.28 -4.89 12.06
C PHE A 87 -20.32 -5.66 11.16
N LEU A 88 -20.34 -5.37 9.84
CA LEU A 88 -19.38 -5.84 8.82
C LEU A 88 -18.61 -4.63 8.25
N GLY A 89 -17.75 -4.03 9.08
CA GLY A 89 -16.99 -2.83 8.72
C GLY A 89 -15.63 -3.15 8.10
N SER A 90 -15.22 -2.39 7.07
CA SER A 90 -13.84 -2.45 6.58
C SER A 90 -13.28 -1.05 6.35
N ALA A 91 -12.06 -0.80 6.80
CA ALA A 91 -11.34 0.41 6.50
C ALA A 91 -10.00 0.05 5.82
N GLU A 92 -9.71 0.69 4.70
CA GLU A 92 -8.57 0.37 3.83
C GLU A 92 -7.85 1.66 3.45
N THR A 93 -6.53 1.68 3.60
CA THR A 93 -5.67 2.80 3.22
C THR A 93 -4.53 2.29 2.37
N ASN A 94 -4.51 2.64 1.07
CA ASN A 94 -3.42 2.29 0.17
C ASN A 94 -2.73 3.56 -0.34
N VAL A 95 -1.40 3.62 -0.24
CA VAL A 95 -0.62 4.78 -0.70
C VAL A 95 0.47 4.34 -1.62
N GLY A 96 0.52 4.94 -2.81
CA GLY A 96 1.59 4.71 -3.77
C GLY A 96 1.72 3.25 -4.15
N ARG A 97 0.63 2.47 -4.16
CA ARG A 97 0.68 1.04 -4.50
C ARG A 97 0.88 0.85 -6.00
N VAL A 98 1.59 -0.19 -6.39
CA VAL A 98 1.71 -0.67 -7.78
C VAL A 98 1.18 -2.10 -7.81
N GLU A 99 0.12 -2.37 -8.58
CA GLU A 99 -0.52 -3.68 -8.63
C GLU A 99 -0.91 -4.05 -10.06
N GLY A 100 -0.64 -5.28 -10.52
CA GLY A 100 -1.08 -5.71 -11.85
C GLY A 100 -0.44 -4.90 -12.98
N VAL A 101 0.82 -4.52 -12.83
CA VAL A 101 1.52 -3.64 -13.79
C VAL A 101 2.58 -4.43 -14.54
N ASP A 102 2.62 -4.25 -15.86
CA ASP A 102 3.69 -4.76 -16.72
C ASP A 102 4.57 -3.60 -17.19
N VAL A 103 5.86 -3.62 -16.85
CA VAL A 103 6.83 -2.58 -17.20
C VAL A 103 7.98 -3.19 -18.01
N GLN A 104 8.08 -2.84 -19.30
CA GLN A 104 9.18 -3.31 -20.15
C GLN A 104 10.52 -2.62 -19.85
N GLY A 105 10.49 -1.51 -19.10
CA GLY A 105 11.67 -0.84 -18.58
C GLY A 105 11.89 -1.07 -17.08
N ASN A 106 12.40 -0.05 -16.40
CA ASN A 106 12.56 -0.04 -14.96
C ASN A 106 11.31 0.51 -14.27
N LEU A 107 11.03 -0.02 -13.07
CA LEU A 107 10.05 0.53 -12.14
C LEU A 107 10.80 1.30 -11.04
N ASN A 108 10.58 2.61 -10.96
CA ASN A 108 11.14 3.48 -9.94
C ASN A 108 10.00 4.05 -9.09
N GLN A 109 9.90 3.58 -7.85
CA GLN A 109 8.86 3.96 -6.92
C GLN A 109 9.45 4.65 -5.70
N SER A 110 8.90 5.81 -5.38
CA SER A 110 9.24 6.58 -4.19
C SER A 110 7.96 6.95 -3.46
N THR A 111 7.77 6.41 -2.25
CA THR A 111 6.59 6.67 -1.43
C THR A 111 7.01 7.22 -0.07
N THR A 112 6.54 8.41 0.27
CA THR A 112 6.74 9.02 1.59
C THR A 112 5.40 9.28 2.26
N VAL A 113 5.21 8.75 3.46
CA VAL A 113 4.01 8.97 4.29
C VAL A 113 4.42 9.43 5.68
N LEU A 114 3.97 10.63 6.07
CA LEU A 114 4.26 11.15 7.40
C LEU A 114 3.31 10.59 8.48
N GLY A 115 2.10 10.21 8.09
CA GLY A 115 1.12 9.63 8.99
C GLY A 115 -0.01 8.91 8.26
N ALA A 116 -0.28 7.67 8.63
CA ALA A 116 -1.47 6.94 8.23
C ALA A 116 -2.16 6.37 9.47
N VAL A 117 -3.45 6.64 9.62
CA VAL A 117 -4.28 6.06 10.67
C VAL A 117 -5.43 5.33 10.01
N ASN A 118 -5.62 4.08 10.36
CA ASN A 118 -6.76 3.32 9.90
C ASN A 118 -7.45 2.63 11.08
N SER A 119 -8.77 2.72 11.17
CA SER A 119 -9.48 2.27 12.35
C SER A 119 -10.85 1.68 12.02
N THR A 120 -11.11 0.49 12.55
CA THR A 120 -12.41 -0.16 12.38
C THR A 120 -12.93 -0.72 13.71
N ALA A 121 -14.23 -0.58 13.93
CA ALA A 121 -14.95 -1.23 15.04
C ALA A 121 -16.19 -1.98 14.53
N GLY A 122 -16.39 -3.23 14.94
CA GLY A 122 -17.47 -4.07 14.42
C GLY A 122 -17.52 -5.50 14.97
N PHE A 123 -18.35 -6.37 14.40
CA PHE A 123 -18.36 -7.80 14.74
C PHE A 123 -17.38 -8.57 13.84
N LEU A 124 -17.42 -8.28 12.55
CA LEU A 124 -16.49 -8.73 11.50
C LEU A 124 -15.85 -7.47 10.89
N ALA A 125 -14.86 -6.95 11.60
CA ALA A 125 -14.20 -5.70 11.26
C ALA A 125 -12.82 -5.98 10.67
N SER A 126 -12.45 -5.29 9.59
CA SER A 126 -11.05 -5.27 9.11
C SER A 126 -10.51 -3.85 8.99
N ALA A 127 -9.23 -3.67 9.31
CA ALA A 127 -8.51 -2.43 9.12
C ALA A 127 -7.15 -2.75 8.49
N GLU A 128 -6.81 -2.09 7.39
CA GLU A 128 -5.63 -2.44 6.59
C GLU A 128 -4.95 -1.20 6.02
N THR A 129 -3.64 -1.09 6.25
CA THR A 129 -2.84 0.04 5.77
C THR A 129 -1.67 -0.49 4.96
N ASN A 130 -1.68 -0.22 3.65
CA ASN A 130 -0.66 -0.67 2.69
C ASN A 130 0.05 0.56 2.11
N ILE A 131 1.38 0.65 2.24
CA ILE A 131 2.13 1.85 1.86
C ILE A 131 3.33 1.48 1.01
N GLY A 132 3.30 1.93 -0.24
CA GLY A 132 4.41 1.83 -1.17
C GLY A 132 4.67 0.40 -1.61
N ASN A 133 3.66 -0.46 -1.64
CA ASN A 133 3.79 -1.86 -2.03
C ASN A 133 3.85 -2.04 -3.55
N VAL A 134 4.46 -3.13 -4.00
CA VAL A 134 4.44 -3.64 -5.37
C VAL A 134 3.89 -5.07 -5.34
N GLU A 135 2.86 -5.36 -6.12
CA GLU A 135 2.15 -6.63 -6.10
C GLU A 135 1.78 -7.04 -7.54
N ASP A 136 1.76 -8.34 -7.84
CA ASP A 136 1.33 -8.86 -9.15
C ASP A 136 1.96 -8.11 -10.35
N THR A 137 3.24 -7.78 -10.27
CA THR A 137 3.90 -6.86 -11.21
C THR A 137 5.03 -7.56 -11.96
N SER A 138 5.13 -7.34 -13.27
CA SER A 138 6.26 -7.77 -14.09
C SER A 138 7.13 -6.58 -14.47
N VAL A 139 8.45 -6.69 -14.26
CA VAL A 139 9.45 -5.67 -14.60
C VAL A 139 10.59 -6.30 -15.38
N ASP A 140 10.72 -5.96 -16.67
CA ASP A 140 11.80 -6.47 -17.52
C ASP A 140 13.16 -5.83 -17.18
N GLY A 141 13.14 -4.66 -16.54
CA GLY A 141 14.31 -3.96 -16.02
C GLY A 141 14.52 -4.18 -14.52
N ASN A 142 15.01 -3.14 -13.85
CA ASN A 142 15.19 -3.14 -12.39
C ASN A 142 13.95 -2.57 -11.68
N LEU A 143 13.68 -3.08 -10.48
CA LEU A 143 12.77 -2.47 -9.52
C LEU A 143 13.59 -1.67 -8.50
N ASN A 144 13.39 -0.35 -8.46
CA ASN A 144 13.96 0.54 -7.46
C ASN A 144 12.83 1.11 -6.59
N GLN A 145 12.69 0.61 -5.38
CA GLN A 145 11.62 0.95 -4.46
C GLN A 145 12.20 1.66 -3.22
N SER A 146 11.67 2.84 -2.92
CA SER A 146 12.05 3.62 -1.75
C SER A 146 10.78 4.01 -0.98
N THR A 147 10.61 3.44 0.20
CA THR A 147 9.44 3.68 1.06
C THR A 147 9.89 4.27 2.39
N MET A 148 9.36 5.45 2.72
CA MET A 148 9.58 6.11 4.00
C MET A 148 8.23 6.34 4.70
N VAL A 149 8.08 5.77 5.89
CA VAL A 149 6.89 5.96 6.71
C VAL A 149 7.30 6.45 8.09
N VAL A 150 6.85 7.64 8.49
CA VAL A 150 7.14 8.15 9.83
C VAL A 150 6.22 7.51 10.87
N GLY A 151 4.95 7.30 10.52
CA GLY A 151 3.97 6.65 11.38
C GLY A 151 2.83 5.98 10.61
N ALA A 152 2.56 4.71 10.91
CA ALA A 152 1.37 3.99 10.47
C ALA A 152 0.71 3.34 11.69
N VAL A 153 -0.60 3.57 11.88
CA VAL A 153 -1.37 3.04 12.99
C VAL A 153 -2.65 2.40 12.46
N THR A 154 -2.79 1.10 12.65
CA THR A 154 -4.02 0.37 12.35
C THR A 154 -4.64 -0.14 13.66
N ASN A 155 -5.88 0.26 13.93
CA ASN A 155 -6.65 -0.25 15.06
C ASN A 155 -7.87 -1.03 14.57
N ASN A 156 -8.10 -2.18 15.17
CA ASN A 156 -9.26 -2.99 14.89
C ASN A 156 -9.89 -3.49 16.19
N ALA A 157 -11.21 -3.36 16.30
CA ALA A 157 -11.97 -3.94 17.39
C ALA A 157 -13.15 -4.75 16.85
N GLY A 158 -13.23 -6.04 17.19
CA GLY A 158 -14.38 -6.86 16.86
C GLY A 158 -14.25 -8.35 17.14
N PHE A 159 -15.36 -9.09 17.15
CA PHE A 159 -15.36 -10.52 17.50
C PHE A 159 -14.42 -11.36 16.60
N LEU A 160 -14.40 -11.07 15.30
CA LEU A 160 -13.53 -11.66 14.28
C LEU A 160 -12.71 -10.55 13.59
N GLY A 161 -12.04 -9.75 14.41
CA GLY A 161 -11.30 -8.57 13.95
C GLY A 161 -9.97 -8.88 13.27
N ALA A 162 -9.64 -8.15 12.20
CA ALA A 162 -8.32 -8.21 11.57
C ALA A 162 -7.71 -6.81 11.40
N GLY A 163 -6.47 -6.64 11.84
CA GLY A 163 -5.67 -5.43 11.66
C GLY A 163 -4.39 -5.75 10.90
N ARG A 164 -4.08 -4.99 9.85
CA ARG A 164 -2.84 -5.11 9.10
C ARG A 164 -2.17 -3.77 8.84
N VAL A 165 -0.85 -3.75 8.91
CA VAL A 165 0.02 -2.75 8.29
C VAL A 165 1.01 -3.50 7.42
N ASP A 166 1.10 -3.13 6.15
CA ASP A 166 2.16 -3.57 5.25
C ASP A 166 2.83 -2.35 4.60
N ILE A 167 4.16 -2.31 4.65
CA ILE A 167 4.94 -1.14 4.25
C ILE A 167 6.09 -1.57 3.35
N GLY A 168 6.03 -1.12 2.11
CA GLY A 168 7.11 -1.23 1.14
C GLY A 168 7.43 -2.68 0.85
N SER A 169 6.42 -3.53 0.68
CA SER A 169 6.58 -4.92 0.26
C SER A 169 6.71 -5.07 -1.25
N VAL A 170 7.24 -6.21 -1.69
CA VAL A 170 7.21 -6.69 -3.08
C VAL A 170 6.69 -8.12 -3.07
N GLU A 171 5.50 -8.33 -3.64
CA GLU A 171 4.80 -9.61 -3.57
C GLU A 171 4.39 -10.09 -4.96
N ASP A 172 4.45 -11.41 -5.17
CA ASP A 172 3.95 -12.09 -6.39
C ASP A 172 4.41 -11.44 -7.71
N SER A 173 5.66 -10.96 -7.75
CA SER A 173 6.19 -10.14 -8.83
C SER A 173 7.40 -10.79 -9.52
N ASP A 174 7.58 -10.55 -10.81
CA ASP A 174 8.75 -11.00 -11.58
C ASP A 174 9.60 -9.81 -12.00
N ILE A 175 10.88 -9.83 -11.64
CA ILE A 175 11.83 -8.75 -11.88
C ILE A 175 13.01 -9.37 -12.62
N SER A 176 13.09 -9.15 -13.93
CA SER A 176 14.17 -9.70 -14.75
C SER A 176 15.54 -9.12 -14.39
N GLY A 177 15.58 -7.88 -13.90
CA GLY A 177 16.79 -7.20 -13.43
C GLY A 177 17.03 -7.33 -11.92
N ASN A 178 17.60 -6.28 -11.33
CA ASN A 178 17.84 -6.22 -9.88
C ASN A 178 16.62 -5.65 -9.14
N LEU A 179 16.44 -6.11 -7.91
CA LEU A 179 15.58 -5.47 -6.91
C LEU A 179 16.45 -4.61 -5.98
N ASN A 180 16.16 -3.32 -5.90
CA ASN A 180 16.76 -2.38 -4.95
C ASN A 180 15.67 -1.77 -4.08
N GLN A 181 15.47 -2.33 -2.90
CA GLN A 181 14.41 -1.94 -1.98
C GLN A 181 15.00 -1.28 -0.73
N SER A 182 14.51 -0.09 -0.41
CA SER A 182 14.88 0.65 0.78
C SER A 182 13.63 1.07 1.53
N THR A 183 13.45 0.51 2.73
CA THR A 183 12.28 0.77 3.57
C THR A 183 12.73 1.36 4.90
N PHE A 184 12.26 2.57 5.21
CA PHE A 184 12.44 3.20 6.52
C PHE A 184 11.09 3.37 7.21
N VAL A 185 10.97 2.87 8.44
CA VAL A 185 9.76 3.03 9.26
C VAL A 185 10.11 3.62 10.63
N GLY A 186 9.61 4.83 10.88
CA GLY A 186 9.70 5.50 12.18
C GLY A 186 8.80 4.86 13.24
N GLY A 187 7.64 4.33 12.83
CA GLY A 187 6.70 3.65 13.71
C GLY A 187 5.60 2.94 12.92
N ALA A 188 5.39 1.65 13.20
CA ALA A 188 4.22 0.89 12.76
C ALA A 188 3.53 0.30 13.99
N VAL A 189 2.23 0.52 14.13
CA VAL A 189 1.45 0.01 15.25
C VAL A 189 0.19 -0.66 14.73
N VAL A 190 -0.03 -1.91 15.11
CA VAL A 190 -1.26 -2.64 14.84
C VAL A 190 -1.82 -3.13 16.16
N ASN A 191 -3.04 -2.71 16.49
CA ASN A 191 -3.76 -3.20 17.65
C ASN A 191 -5.07 -3.83 17.20
N THR A 192 -5.23 -5.12 17.46
CA THR A 192 -6.47 -5.84 17.22
C THR A 192 -7.04 -6.36 18.54
N ALA A 193 -8.31 -6.13 18.79
CA ALA A 193 -9.02 -6.70 19.94
C ALA A 193 -10.23 -7.50 19.46
N GLY A 194 -10.27 -8.80 19.77
CA GLY A 194 -11.31 -9.69 19.25
C GLY A 194 -11.21 -11.13 19.71
N PHE A 195 -12.33 -11.86 19.71
CA PHE A 195 -12.36 -13.27 20.12
C PHE A 195 -11.39 -14.12 19.28
N LEU A 196 -11.37 -13.92 17.95
CA LEU A 196 -10.36 -14.45 17.01
C LEU A 196 -9.58 -13.30 16.34
N GLY A 197 -9.03 -12.36 17.11
CA GLY A 197 -8.31 -11.21 16.56
C GLY A 197 -7.02 -11.59 15.83
N LYS A 198 -6.80 -11.12 14.59
CA LYS A 198 -5.50 -11.19 13.90
C LYS A 198 -4.88 -9.80 13.77
N ALA A 199 -3.61 -9.67 14.14
CA ALA A 199 -2.81 -8.46 13.95
C ALA A 199 -1.54 -8.80 13.18
N THR A 200 -1.28 -8.09 12.08
CA THR A 200 -0.11 -8.33 11.23
C THR A 200 0.61 -7.03 10.91
N THR A 201 1.92 -6.98 11.12
CA THR A 201 2.79 -5.90 10.65
C THR A 201 3.88 -6.48 9.75
N GLU A 202 3.91 -6.07 8.50
CA GLU A 202 4.91 -6.47 7.50
C GLU A 202 5.65 -5.22 7.02
N ILE A 203 6.98 -5.26 7.01
CA ILE A 203 7.79 -4.09 6.65
C ILE A 203 8.97 -4.53 5.80
N GLY A 204 9.06 -4.01 4.58
CA GLY A 204 10.17 -4.31 3.67
C GLY A 204 10.27 -5.80 3.37
N LYS A 205 9.13 -6.46 3.20
CA LYS A 205 9.03 -7.88 2.88
C LYS A 205 9.17 -8.09 1.38
N VAL A 206 9.73 -9.22 0.98
CA VAL A 206 9.67 -9.72 -0.40
C VAL A 206 9.19 -11.15 -0.37
N GLU A 207 8.04 -11.42 -0.94
CA GLU A 207 7.42 -12.75 -0.94
C GLU A 207 7.02 -13.16 -2.36
N ASN A 208 7.18 -14.44 -2.67
CA ASN A 208 6.82 -15.04 -3.96
C ASN A 208 7.36 -14.29 -5.19
N ALA A 209 8.42 -13.50 -5.03
CA ALA A 209 9.01 -12.73 -6.10
C ALA A 209 10.15 -13.50 -6.78
N SER A 210 10.19 -13.44 -8.11
CA SER A 210 11.29 -13.89 -8.95
C SER A 210 12.20 -12.70 -9.26
N ILE A 211 13.50 -12.86 -9.04
CA ILE A 211 14.49 -11.79 -9.27
C ILE A 211 15.64 -12.38 -10.08
N GLY A 212 15.78 -11.96 -11.33
CA GLY A 212 16.79 -12.44 -12.27
C GLY A 212 18.20 -11.93 -11.94
N GLY A 213 18.29 -10.76 -11.29
CA GLY A 213 19.53 -10.16 -10.81
C GLY A 213 19.74 -10.28 -9.30
N ASN A 214 20.38 -9.26 -8.71
CA ASN A 214 20.58 -9.18 -7.27
C ASN A 214 19.35 -8.60 -6.58
N ALA A 215 19.02 -9.15 -5.40
CA ALA A 215 18.06 -8.58 -4.48
C ALA A 215 18.79 -7.85 -3.35
N THR A 216 18.69 -6.52 -3.32
CA THR A 216 19.22 -5.67 -2.25
C THR A 216 18.06 -5.10 -1.45
N GLN A 217 18.00 -5.46 -0.18
CA GLN A 217 17.01 -4.95 0.77
C GLN A 217 17.69 -4.22 1.92
N ASN A 218 17.28 -2.98 2.14
CA ASN A 218 17.68 -2.21 3.30
C ASN A 218 16.45 -1.75 4.07
N THR A 219 16.17 -2.45 5.17
CA THR A 219 15.01 -2.17 6.01
C THR A 219 15.47 -1.66 7.37
N THR A 220 15.09 -0.42 7.70
CA THR A 220 15.35 0.21 9.00
C THR A 220 14.02 0.49 9.68
N VAL A 221 13.84 -0.03 10.90
CA VAL A 221 12.63 0.16 11.69
C VAL A 221 12.99 0.69 13.07
N LEU A 222 12.46 1.86 13.42
CA LEU A 222 12.65 2.45 14.74
C LEU A 222 11.62 1.94 15.77
N GLY A 223 10.44 1.51 15.29
CA GLY A 223 9.42 0.89 16.13
C GLY A 223 8.39 0.13 15.31
N ALA A 224 8.11 -1.12 15.71
CA ALA A 224 7.00 -1.91 15.24
C ALA A 224 6.33 -2.59 16.43
N VAL A 225 5.04 -2.35 16.63
CA VAL A 225 4.26 -2.90 17.73
C VAL A 225 3.02 -3.57 17.16
N THR A 226 2.96 -4.89 17.26
CA THR A 226 1.79 -5.67 16.84
C THR A 226 1.19 -6.32 18.06
N THR A 227 -0.06 -6.00 18.36
CA THR A 227 -0.79 -6.59 19.47
C THR A 227 -2.11 -7.15 19.00
N SER A 228 -2.43 -8.34 19.47
CA SER A 228 -3.76 -8.93 19.34
C SER A 228 -4.22 -9.45 20.70
N GLY A 229 -5.43 -9.09 21.10
CA GLY A 229 -6.02 -9.49 22.39
C GLY A 229 -7.34 -10.23 22.22
N GLY A 230 -7.48 -11.40 22.87
CA GLY A 230 -8.64 -12.28 22.71
C GLY A 230 -8.44 -13.72 23.16
N PHE A 231 -9.42 -14.59 22.87
CA PHE A 231 -9.38 -16.01 23.23
C PHE A 231 -8.46 -16.84 22.32
N LEU A 232 -8.43 -16.54 21.02
CA LEU A 232 -7.52 -17.12 20.03
C LEU A 232 -6.91 -15.99 19.18
N ALA A 233 -6.32 -15.03 19.87
CA ALA A 233 -5.67 -13.89 19.24
C ALA A 233 -4.30 -14.28 18.67
N ASP A 234 -4.01 -13.82 17.46
CA ASP A 234 -2.73 -13.99 16.78
C ASP A 234 -2.13 -12.62 16.43
N ALA A 235 -0.83 -12.46 16.69
CA ALA A 235 -0.09 -11.24 16.43
C ALA A 235 1.25 -11.59 15.79
N CYS A 236 1.49 -11.06 14.60
CA CYS A 236 2.70 -11.36 13.84
C CYS A 236 3.36 -10.09 13.30
N THR A 237 4.69 -10.02 13.44
CA THR A 237 5.51 -8.95 12.89
C THR A 237 6.63 -9.55 12.05
N SER A 238 6.77 -9.07 10.82
CA SER A 238 7.80 -9.48 9.87
C SER A 238 8.51 -8.24 9.33
N ILE A 239 9.84 -8.22 9.41
CA ILE A 239 10.66 -7.06 9.02
C ILE A 239 11.82 -7.54 8.16
N GLY A 240 11.97 -6.98 6.96
CA GLY A 240 13.09 -7.24 6.06
C GLY A 240 13.20 -8.70 5.64
N SER A 241 12.05 -9.35 5.42
CA SER A 241 12.00 -10.80 5.25
C SER A 241 11.91 -11.23 3.78
N LEU A 242 12.48 -12.40 3.49
CA LEU A 242 12.46 -13.07 2.19
C LEU A 242 11.59 -14.33 2.30
N GLY A 243 10.43 -14.34 1.65
CA GLY A 243 9.46 -15.43 1.65
C GLY A 243 8.34 -15.29 2.69
N SER A 244 7.55 -16.35 2.85
CA SER A 244 6.35 -16.37 3.69
C SER A 244 6.66 -16.14 5.16
N ASN A 245 6.05 -15.11 5.73
CA ASN A 245 6.11 -14.79 7.15
C ASN A 245 4.78 -14.15 7.54
N CYS A 246 4.15 -14.62 8.63
CA CYS A 246 2.76 -14.32 9.01
C CYS A 246 1.69 -14.88 8.05
#